data_AF-A0A7S1MQF4-F1
#
_entry.id   AF-A0A7S1MQF4-F1
#
_cell.length_a   1.000
_cell.length_b   1.000
_cell.length_c   1.000
_cell.angle_alpha   90.00
_cell.angle_beta   90.00
_cell.angle_gamma   90.00
#
_symmetry.space_group_name_H-M   'P 1'
#
loop_
_entity.id
_entity.type
_entity.pdbx_description
1 polymer ?
#
loop_
_entity_poly.entity_id
_entity_poly.type
_entity_poly.pdbx_seq_one_letter_code
_entity_poly.pdbx_strand_id
1 'polypeptide(L)'
;PETPAVVSDAGFHSCWLHATHFDSVKMMKKCDGGDDGGKRIKMLKNMVTPSGFPNIGGVHSVLGSHDQIGDRHNGEQDGKGTHRYYVSRLGGRSNWHARAQCRAWFAFQNCCRGLP
;
A
#
# COMPACT_ATOMS: atom_id res chain seq x y z
N PRO A 1 10.71 -3.14 -9.71
CA PRO A 1 9.72 -3.62 -10.70
C PRO A 1 8.99 -4.84 -10.12
N GLU A 2 7.68 -4.73 -9.94
CA GLU A 2 6.85 -5.88 -9.54
C GLU A 2 6.71 -6.78 -10.76
N THR A 3 7.60 -7.73 -10.89
CA THR A 3 7.58 -8.67 -12.00
C THR A 3 7.37 -10.05 -11.40
N PRO A 4 6.24 -10.71 -11.64
CA PRO A 4 6.00 -12.05 -11.11
C PRO A 4 7.11 -13.05 -11.46
N ALA A 5 7.82 -12.83 -12.57
CA ALA A 5 9.00 -13.60 -12.95
C ALA A 5 10.11 -13.60 -11.89
N VAL A 6 10.21 -12.58 -11.03
CA VAL A 6 11.22 -12.58 -9.94
C VAL A 6 10.94 -13.69 -8.92
N VAL A 7 9.68 -14.07 -8.73
CA VAL A 7 9.28 -15.18 -7.84
C VAL A 7 9.75 -16.51 -8.44
N SER A 8 9.58 -16.71 -9.75
CA SER A 8 10.01 -17.94 -10.43
C SER A 8 11.52 -18.01 -10.66
N ASP A 9 12.14 -16.92 -11.11
CA ASP A 9 13.49 -16.93 -11.68
C ASP A 9 14.57 -16.78 -10.61
N ALA A 10 14.28 -16.03 -9.54
CA ALA A 10 15.19 -15.87 -8.40
C ALA A 10 14.88 -16.85 -7.24
N GLY A 11 13.88 -17.72 -7.39
CA GLY A 11 13.53 -18.73 -6.39
C GLY A 11 12.94 -18.17 -5.09
N PHE A 12 12.39 -16.96 -5.12
CA PHE A 12 11.70 -16.40 -3.96
C PHE A 12 10.30 -17.01 -3.81
N HIS A 13 9.89 -17.29 -2.58
CA HIS A 13 8.54 -17.77 -2.29
C HIS A 13 7.49 -16.64 -2.37
N SER A 14 7.92 -15.38 -2.23
CA SER A 14 7.07 -14.18 -2.20
C SER A 14 7.88 -12.92 -2.50
N CYS A 15 7.25 -11.87 -3.05
CA CYS A 15 7.81 -10.53 -3.16
C CYS A 15 6.90 -9.46 -2.56
N TRP A 16 7.46 -8.32 -2.18
CA TRP A 16 6.69 -7.19 -1.66
C TRP A 16 6.04 -6.40 -2.80
N LEU A 17 4.72 -6.16 -2.69
CA LEU A 17 3.93 -5.43 -3.68
C LEU A 17 3.76 -3.97 -3.25
N HIS A 18 4.61 -3.12 -3.81
CA HIS A 18 4.65 -1.68 -3.62
C HIS A 18 3.55 -0.90 -4.36
N ALA A 19 3.00 -1.40 -5.46
CA ALA A 19 1.85 -0.80 -6.17
C ALA A 19 0.61 -0.75 -5.28
N THR A 20 0.46 -1.72 -4.37
CA THR A 20 -0.62 -1.74 -3.38
C THR A 20 -0.60 -0.46 -2.52
N HIS A 21 0.59 0.04 -2.16
CA HIS A 21 0.72 1.30 -1.45
C HIS A 21 0.19 2.48 -2.27
N PHE A 22 0.66 2.62 -3.52
CA PHE A 22 0.30 3.76 -4.36
C PHE A 22 -1.18 3.77 -4.74
N ASP A 23 -1.77 2.61 -5.03
CA ASP A 23 -3.19 2.52 -5.35
C ASP A 23 -4.06 2.90 -4.14
N SER A 24 -3.66 2.52 -2.92
CA SER A 24 -4.32 3.00 -1.70
C SER A 24 -4.29 4.53 -1.60
N VAL A 25 -3.14 5.16 -1.93
CA VAL A 25 -2.99 6.62 -1.89
C VAL A 25 -3.85 7.30 -2.95
N LYS A 26 -3.88 6.77 -4.18
CA LYS A 26 -4.73 7.31 -5.27
C LYS A 26 -6.20 7.28 -4.90
N MET A 27 -6.67 6.17 -4.34
CA MET A 27 -8.04 6.01 -3.87
C MET A 27 -8.39 7.02 -2.77
N MET A 28 -7.51 7.19 -1.77
CA MET A 28 -7.75 8.10 -0.65
C MET A 28 -7.73 9.57 -1.07
N LYS A 29 -6.78 9.94 -1.94
CA LYS A 29 -6.66 11.32 -2.44
C LYS A 29 -7.61 11.63 -3.58
N LYS A 30 -8.39 10.64 -4.04
CA LYS A 30 -9.29 10.75 -5.19
C LYS A 30 -8.59 11.25 -6.46
N CYS A 31 -7.31 10.89 -6.64
CA CYS A 31 -6.50 11.28 -7.78
C CYS A 31 -6.24 10.09 -8.72
N ASP A 32 -5.81 10.36 -9.96
CA ASP A 32 -5.44 9.33 -10.95
C ASP A 32 -6.46 8.21 -11.14
N GLY A 33 -7.76 8.57 -11.14
CA GLY A 33 -8.87 7.62 -11.26
C GLY A 33 -9.40 7.08 -9.93
N GLY A 34 -8.86 7.52 -8.79
CA GLY A 34 -9.39 7.23 -7.47
C GLY A 34 -10.77 7.84 -7.17
N ASP A 35 -11.26 8.78 -7.98
CA ASP A 35 -12.65 9.26 -7.88
C ASP A 35 -13.63 8.55 -8.83
N ASP A 36 -13.13 7.72 -9.74
CA ASP A 36 -13.94 6.92 -10.65
C ASP A 36 -14.29 5.57 -10.02
N GLY A 37 -15.58 5.22 -10.00
CA GLY A 37 -16.05 3.97 -9.39
C GLY A 37 -15.44 2.71 -10.02
N GLY A 38 -15.37 2.67 -11.35
CA GLY A 38 -14.84 1.52 -12.08
C GLY A 38 -13.33 1.32 -11.86
N LYS A 39 -12.55 2.40 -11.93
CA LYS A 39 -11.11 2.39 -11.68
C LYS A 39 -10.78 2.07 -10.23
N ARG A 40 -11.53 2.60 -9.26
CA ARG A 40 -11.39 2.22 -7.83
C ARG A 40 -11.59 0.73 -7.60
N ILE A 41 -12.64 0.14 -8.18
CA ILE A 41 -12.89 -1.30 -8.06
C ILE A 41 -11.75 -2.10 -8.69
N LYS A 42 -11.21 -1.65 -9.83
CA LYS A 42 -10.05 -2.29 -10.46
C LYS A 42 -8.79 -2.23 -9.57
N MET A 43 -8.52 -1.07 -8.96
CA MET A 43 -7.42 -0.90 -7.99
C MET A 43 -7.60 -1.85 -6.80
N LEU A 44 -8.78 -1.89 -6.20
CA LEU A 44 -9.09 -2.83 -5.10
C LEU A 44 -8.88 -4.29 -5.50
N LYS A 45 -9.35 -4.69 -6.69
CA LYS A 45 -9.16 -6.05 -7.18
C LYS A 45 -7.67 -6.40 -7.32
N ASN A 46 -6.87 -5.47 -7.87
CA ASN A 46 -5.42 -5.66 -7.98
C ASN A 46 -4.74 -5.74 -6.60
N MET A 47 -5.26 -5.03 -5.60
CA MET A 47 -4.77 -5.08 -4.22
C MET A 47 -5.16 -6.35 -3.47
N VAL A 48 -6.18 -7.09 -3.89
CA VAL A 48 -6.63 -8.35 -3.24
C VAL A 48 -6.09 -9.58 -3.98
N THR A 49 -6.01 -9.49 -5.31
CA THR A 49 -5.58 -10.59 -6.18
C THR A 49 -4.72 -10.01 -7.29
N PRO A 50 -3.45 -9.69 -6.99
CA PRO A 50 -2.53 -9.10 -7.95
C PRO A 50 -2.28 -10.08 -9.10
N SER A 51 -2.53 -9.62 -10.32
CA SER A 51 -2.43 -10.45 -11.52
C SER A 51 -1.01 -10.99 -11.70
N GLY A 52 -0.89 -12.27 -12.04
CA GLY A 52 0.37 -12.94 -12.33
C GLY A 52 1.13 -13.49 -11.13
N PHE A 53 0.73 -13.18 -9.88
CA PHE A 53 1.37 -13.75 -8.70
C PHE A 53 0.70 -15.07 -8.26
N PRO A 54 1.49 -16.12 -7.95
CA PRO A 54 0.96 -17.37 -7.40
C PRO A 54 0.37 -17.15 -6.00
N ASN A 55 -0.33 -18.17 -5.47
CA ASN A 55 -1.08 -18.13 -4.20
C ASN A 55 -0.37 -17.48 -2.99
N ILE A 56 0.97 -17.52 -2.98
CA ILE A 56 1.84 -17.12 -1.86
C ILE A 56 2.79 -15.99 -2.28
N GLY A 57 2.70 -15.51 -3.53
CA GLY A 57 3.76 -14.76 -4.19
C GLY A 57 3.87 -13.26 -3.88
N GLY A 58 2.91 -12.66 -3.17
CA GLY A 58 2.82 -11.19 -3.05
C GLY A 58 2.47 -10.71 -1.66
N VAL A 59 3.42 -10.17 -0.90
CA VAL A 59 3.17 -9.52 0.40
C VAL A 59 2.69 -8.09 0.14
N HIS A 60 1.46 -7.79 0.53
CA HIS A 60 0.87 -6.47 0.34
C HIS A 60 1.47 -5.44 1.29
N SER A 61 2.02 -4.34 0.76
CA SER A 61 2.65 -3.27 1.55
C SER A 61 1.79 -1.99 1.57
N VAL A 62 0.50 -2.11 1.94
CA VAL A 62 -0.47 -0.99 1.88
C VAL A 62 0.04 0.24 2.64
N LEU A 63 0.62 0.04 3.83
CA LEU A 63 1.07 1.12 4.71
C LEU A 63 2.37 1.81 4.27
N GLY A 64 3.00 1.35 3.18
CA GLY A 64 4.28 1.83 2.68
C GLY A 64 5.36 0.74 2.75
N SER A 65 6.48 0.93 2.05
CA SER A 65 7.67 0.07 2.16
C SER A 65 8.54 0.48 3.35
N HIS A 66 9.53 -0.36 3.71
CA HIS A 66 10.59 -0.03 4.67
C HIS A 66 11.21 1.37 4.39
N ASP A 67 11.40 1.72 3.12
CA ASP A 67 12.00 2.99 2.69
C ASP A 67 11.08 4.21 2.89
N GLN A 68 9.78 3.99 3.09
CA GLN A 68 8.77 5.03 3.30
C GLN A 68 8.24 5.09 4.74
N ILE A 69 8.38 4.01 5.51
CA ILE A 69 7.98 3.89 6.91
C ILE A 69 9.13 4.26 7.86
N GLY A 70 10.38 4.10 7.41
CA GLY A 70 11.58 4.53 8.14
C GLY A 70 11.76 6.04 8.13
N ASP A 71 10.90 6.77 8.84
CA ASP A 71 11.06 8.20 9.05
C ASP A 71 11.85 8.48 10.33
N ARG A 72 13.08 8.96 10.18
CA ARG A 72 13.95 9.38 11.29
C ARG A 72 13.48 10.67 11.96
N HIS A 73 12.51 11.38 11.37
CA HIS A 73 11.98 12.66 11.82
C HIS A 73 10.53 12.55 12.33
N ASN A 74 10.09 11.35 12.74
CA ASN A 74 8.79 11.15 13.40
C ASN A 74 7.56 11.65 12.60
N GLY A 75 7.61 11.62 11.27
CA GLY A 75 6.51 12.04 10.40
C GLY A 75 6.60 13.50 9.96
N GLU A 76 7.68 14.22 10.30
CA GLU A 76 7.90 15.59 9.85
C GLU A 76 8.34 15.64 8.39
N GLN A 77 7.78 16.61 7.67
CA GLN A 77 7.87 16.69 6.23
C GLN A 77 9.23 17.20 5.79
N ASP A 78 10.13 16.31 5.39
CA ASP A 78 11.24 16.73 4.54
C ASP A 78 10.65 17.05 3.15
N GLY A 79 11.03 18.18 2.56
CA GLY A 79 10.28 18.95 1.53
C GLY A 79 9.78 18.21 0.28
N LYS A 80 10.06 16.91 0.12
CA LYS A 80 9.61 16.02 -0.95
C LYS A 80 8.40 15.13 -0.60
N GLY A 81 7.90 15.16 0.64
CA GLY A 81 6.62 14.55 1.01
C GLY A 81 6.57 13.02 1.00
N THR A 82 7.71 12.35 0.81
CA THR A 82 7.89 10.89 0.77
C THR A 82 8.09 10.27 2.16
N HIS A 83 8.63 11.03 3.11
CA HIS A 83 8.85 10.64 4.51
C HIS A 83 7.66 11.08 5.37
N ARG A 84 6.60 10.28 5.38
CA ARG A 84 5.45 10.51 6.27
C ARG A 84 4.83 9.18 6.63
N TYR A 85 4.64 8.95 7.93
CA TYR A 85 3.77 7.88 8.42
C TYR A 85 2.44 7.89 7.66
N TYR A 86 1.91 6.70 7.37
CA TYR A 86 0.67 6.57 6.60
C TYR A 86 -0.49 7.39 7.20
N VAL A 87 -0.62 7.41 8.53
CA VAL A 87 -1.60 8.24 9.26
C VAL A 87 -1.40 9.75 9.06
N SER A 88 -0.16 10.22 8.87
CA SER A 88 0.14 11.63 8.58
C SER A 88 -0.34 12.06 7.20
N ARG A 89 -0.47 11.12 6.26
CA ARG A 89 -1.05 11.37 4.93
C ARG A 89 -2.57 11.46 4.96
N LEU A 90 -3.20 10.94 6.01
CA LEU A 90 -4.65 10.89 6.20
C LEU A 90 -5.22 12.07 7.01
N GLY A 91 -4.36 12.96 7.52
CA GLY A 91 -4.77 14.08 8.36
C GLY A 91 -4.07 14.12 9.73
N GLY A 92 -3.12 13.23 9.99
CA GLY A 92 -2.26 13.30 11.19
C GLY A 92 -2.73 12.42 12.34
N ARG A 93 -1.83 12.23 13.33
CA ARG A 93 -2.09 11.40 14.52
C ARG A 93 -3.16 11.99 15.45
N SER A 94 -3.33 13.31 15.46
CA SER A 94 -4.35 13.99 16.25
C SER A 94 -5.77 13.83 15.67
N ASN A 95 -5.89 13.40 14.42
CA ASN A 95 -7.17 13.23 13.75
C ASN A 95 -7.72 11.81 13.94
N TRP A 96 -8.89 11.70 14.58
CA TRP A 96 -9.56 10.42 14.81
C TRP A 96 -9.88 9.67 13.51
N HIS A 97 -10.40 10.36 12.49
CA HIS A 97 -10.75 9.75 11.21
C HIS A 97 -9.50 9.24 10.48
N ALA A 98 -8.40 9.97 10.54
CA ALA A 98 -7.11 9.54 9.98
C ALA A 98 -6.61 8.24 10.63
N ARG A 99 -6.73 8.14 11.96
CA ARG A 99 -6.40 6.91 12.71
C ARG A 99 -7.34 5.75 12.38
N ALA A 100 -8.64 6.01 12.22
CA ALA A 100 -9.62 5.00 11.86
C ALA A 100 -9.33 4.43 10.46
N GLN A 101 -9.07 5.28 9.48
CA GLN A 101 -8.70 4.88 8.12
C GLN A 101 -7.37 4.10 8.10
N CYS A 102 -6.37 4.54 8.86
CA CYS A 102 -5.10 3.80 9.00
C CYS A 102 -5.31 2.38 9.55
N ARG A 103 -6.15 2.22 10.58
CA ARG A 103 -6.52 0.90 11.14
C ARG A 103 -7.27 0.04 10.13
N ALA A 104 -8.20 0.63 9.37
CA ALA A 104 -8.94 -0.09 8.33
C ALA A 104 -8.00 -0.62 7.23
N TRP A 105 -7.02 0.17 6.80
CA TRP A 105 -6.01 -0.27 5.84
C TRP A 105 -5.07 -1.33 6.38
N PHE A 106 -4.69 -1.25 7.67
CA PHE A 106 -3.94 -2.32 8.33
C PHE A 106 -4.75 -3.63 8.36
N ALA A 107 -6.02 -3.59 8.76
CA ALA A 107 -6.89 -4.76 8.75
C ALA A 107 -7.05 -5.33 7.32
N PHE A 108 -7.26 -4.46 6.33
CA PHE A 108 -7.33 -4.85 4.93
C PHE A 108 -6.06 -5.56 4.46
N GLN A 109 -4.86 -5.04 4.81
CA GLN A 109 -3.58 -5.66 4.47
C GLN A 109 -3.47 -7.09 5.04
N ASN A 110 -3.92 -7.31 6.27
CA ASN A 110 -3.89 -8.63 6.92
C ASN A 110 -4.93 -9.61 6.34
N CYS A 111 -6.02 -9.10 5.77
CA CYS A 111 -7.05 -9.91 5.11
C CYS A 111 -6.76 -10.17 3.62
N CYS A 112 -5.80 -9.45 3.03
CA CYS A 112 -5.38 -9.67 1.64
C CYS A 112 -4.43 -10.88 1.54
N ARG A 113 -4.33 -11.42 0.33
CA ARG A 113 -3.60 -12.66 0.06
C ARG A 113 -2.10 -12.41 0.02
N GLY A 114 -1.32 -13.24 0.72
CA GLY A 114 0.12 -13.04 0.90
C GLY A 114 0.38 -12.43 2.28
N LEU A 115 0.82 -13.30 3.19
CA LEU A 115 0.99 -12.95 4.60
C LEU A 115 2.14 -11.93 4.76
N PRO A 116 1.96 -10.87 5.56
CA PRO A 116 3.03 -9.97 5.97
C PRO A 116 4.09 -10.64 6.86
#